data_AF-A0A0R2U106-F1
#
_entry.id   AF-A0A0R2U106-F1
#
_cell.length_a   1.000
_cell.length_b   1.000
_cell.length_c   1.000
_cell.angle_alpha   90.00
_cell.angle_beta   90.00
_cell.angle_gamma   90.00
#
_symmetry.space_group_name_H-M   'P 1'
#
loop_
_entity.id
_entity.type
_entity.pdbx_description
1 polymer ?
#
loop_
_entity_poly.entity_id
_entity_poly.type
_entity_poly.pdbx_seq_one_letter_code
_entity_poly.pdbx_strand_id
1 'polypeptide(L)'
;ASLNSQEAPVIDGFSANQRVFIGFAQVWANKYRDEALRNMISTDPHSPSIFRANGSVRNVPEFYEAFDVQEGDALYLAPEARVKIW
;
A
#
# COMPACT_ATOMS: atom_id res chain seq x y z
N ALA A 1 11.02 21.44 -2.21
CA ALA A 1 10.38 20.19 -2.67
C ALA A 1 11.12 19.68 -3.91
N SER A 2 11.19 18.36 -4.12
CA SER A 2 12.02 17.73 -5.17
C SER A 2 11.70 18.14 -6.61
N LEU A 3 10.54 18.76 -6.85
CA LEU A 3 10.09 19.20 -8.17
C LEU A 3 10.11 20.73 -8.34
N ASN A 4 10.71 21.51 -7.43
CA ASN A 4 10.72 22.97 -7.51
C ASN A 4 9.32 23.59 -7.78
N SER A 5 8.30 23.03 -7.13
CA SER A 5 6.87 23.40 -7.28
C SER A 5 6.24 23.11 -8.64
N GLN A 6 6.91 22.33 -9.50
CA GLN A 6 6.30 21.81 -10.73
C GLN A 6 5.43 20.59 -10.44
N GLU A 7 4.40 20.41 -11.26
CA GLU A 7 3.55 19.22 -11.22
C GLU A 7 4.36 17.99 -11.64
N ALA A 8 4.13 16.87 -10.95
CA ALA A 8 4.82 15.64 -11.25
C ALA A 8 4.28 15.04 -12.56
N PRO A 9 5.12 14.61 -13.50
CA PRO A 9 4.66 14.09 -14.77
C PRO A 9 3.90 12.77 -14.58
N VAL A 10 2.91 12.54 -15.45
CA VAL A 10 2.33 11.20 -15.66
C VAL A 10 3.35 10.37 -16.42
N ILE A 11 3.66 9.17 -15.92
CA ILE A 11 4.58 8.22 -16.58
C ILE A 11 3.89 6.88 -16.68
N ASP A 12 3.91 6.28 -17.88
CA ASP A 12 3.27 4.99 -18.19
C ASP A 12 1.78 4.94 -17.85
N GLY A 13 1.09 6.09 -17.93
CA GLY A 13 -0.33 6.21 -17.60
C GLY A 13 -0.64 6.38 -16.11
N PHE A 14 0.38 6.45 -15.24
CA PHE A 14 0.20 6.59 -13.80
C PHE A 14 0.57 7.98 -13.27
N SER A 15 -0.26 8.52 -12.39
CA SER A 15 0.04 9.74 -11.64
C SER A 15 1.20 9.52 -10.67
N ALA A 16 1.82 10.60 -10.18
CA ALA A 16 2.91 10.46 -9.21
C ALA A 16 2.49 9.76 -7.91
N ASN A 17 1.29 10.05 -7.39
CA ASN A 17 0.77 9.38 -6.18
C ASN A 17 0.56 7.89 -6.43
N GLN A 18 -0.04 7.51 -7.57
CA GLN A 18 -0.16 6.11 -7.95
C GLN A 18 1.21 5.42 -8.02
N ARG A 19 2.23 6.08 -8.59
CA ARG A 19 3.58 5.53 -8.68
C ARG A 19 4.27 5.37 -7.33
N VAL A 20 3.98 6.23 -6.35
CA VAL A 20 4.46 6.03 -4.96
C VAL A 20 3.89 4.74 -4.37
N PHE A 21 2.58 4.51 -4.50
CA PHE A 21 1.94 3.29 -3.99
C PHE A 21 2.37 2.03 -4.76
N ILE A 22 2.52 2.12 -6.09
CA ILE A 22 3.02 1.00 -6.91
C ILE A 22 4.46 0.66 -6.51
N GLY A 23 5.34 1.65 -6.37
CA GLY A 23 6.71 1.44 -5.91
C GLY A 23 6.77 0.83 -4.51
N PHE A 24 5.92 1.30 -3.59
CA PHE A 24 5.79 0.71 -2.26
C PHE A 24 5.35 -0.75 -2.31
N ALA A 25 4.36 -1.10 -3.14
CA ALA A 25 3.91 -2.47 -3.32
C ALA A 25 5.00 -3.38 -3.91
N GLN A 26 5.79 -2.88 -4.87
CA GLN A 26 6.87 -3.62 -5.51
C GLN A 26 7.97 -4.04 -4.53
N VAL A 27 8.29 -3.22 -3.52
CA VAL A 27 9.25 -3.58 -2.46
C VAL A 27 8.80 -4.81 -1.66
N TRP A 28 7.50 -5.05 -1.59
CA TRP A 28 6.90 -6.19 -0.89
C TRP A 28 6.55 -7.38 -1.80
N ALA A 29 6.93 -7.35 -3.08
CA ALA A 29 6.67 -8.46 -3.99
C ALA A 29 7.42 -9.72 -3.55
N ASN A 30 6.74 -10.65 -2.89
CA ASN A 30 7.32 -11.88 -2.36
C ASN A 30 6.33 -13.04 -2.44
N LYS A 31 6.85 -14.27 -2.53
CA LYS A 31 6.08 -15.52 -2.52
C LYS A 31 6.78 -16.54 -1.63
N TYR A 32 6.01 -17.12 -0.73
CA TYR A 32 6.50 -18.08 0.25
C TYR A 32 6.05 -19.50 -0.10
N ARG A 33 6.85 -20.49 0.33
CA ARG A 33 6.33 -21.84 0.54
C ARG A 33 5.47 -21.85 1.79
N ASP A 34 4.45 -22.70 1.85
CA ASP A 34 3.49 -22.72 2.96
C ASP A 34 4.18 -22.99 4.30
N GLU A 35 5.18 -23.89 4.34
CA GLU A 35 5.95 -24.20 5.55
C GLU A 35 6.78 -23.00 6.01
N ALA A 36 7.38 -22.26 5.08
CA ALA A 36 8.15 -21.07 5.38
C ALA A 36 7.25 -19.94 5.90
N LEU A 37 6.06 -19.77 5.32
CA LEU A 37 5.07 -18.79 5.78
C LEU A 37 4.59 -19.12 7.21
N ARG A 38 4.33 -20.40 7.51
CA ARG A 38 3.95 -20.86 8.86
C ARG A 38 5.03 -20.57 9.89
N ASN A 39 6.30 -20.85 9.54
CA ASN A 39 7.42 -20.54 10.42
C ASN A 39 7.54 -19.03 10.64
N MET A 40 7.51 -18.22 9.57
CA MET A 40 7.60 -16.76 9.64
C MET A 40 6.51 -16.16 10.54
N ILE A 41 5.26 -16.61 10.40
CA ILE A 41 4.14 -16.15 11.26
C ILE A 41 4.41 -16.46 12.74
N SER A 42 5.15 -17.52 13.04
CA SER A 42 5.41 -17.97 14.41
C SER A 42 6.66 -17.33 15.03
N THR A 43 7.61 -16.85 14.21
CA THR A 43 8.94 -16.43 14.69
C THR A 43 9.34 -15.01 14.32
N ASP A 44 8.79 -14.44 13.25
CA ASP A 44 9.15 -13.11 12.75
C ASP A 44 8.16 -12.05 13.27
N PRO A 45 8.62 -10.97 13.93
CA PRO A 45 7.72 -9.90 14.38
C PRO A 45 7.13 -9.07 13.24
N HIS A 46 7.66 -9.18 12.02
CA HIS A 46 7.13 -8.43 10.87
C HIS A 46 5.93 -9.16 10.25
N SER A 47 4.90 -8.39 9.87
CA SER A 47 3.78 -8.94 9.11
C SER A 47 4.25 -9.51 7.76
N PRO A 48 3.63 -10.60 7.26
CA PRO A 48 3.89 -11.10 5.92
C PRO A 48 3.73 -10.02 4.84
N SER A 49 4.50 -10.09 3.76
CA SER A 49 4.60 -9.02 2.76
C SER A 49 3.26 -8.53 2.20
N ILE A 50 2.30 -9.43 1.96
CA ILE A 50 0.97 -9.06 1.47
C ILE A 50 0.22 -8.12 2.44
N PHE A 51 0.39 -8.33 3.74
CA PHE A 51 -0.20 -7.46 4.76
C PHE A 51 0.58 -6.16 4.93
N ARG A 52 1.90 -6.17 4.67
CA ARG A 52 2.69 -4.92 4.64
C ARG A 52 2.28 -4.03 3.49
N ALA A 53 2.08 -4.59 2.30
CA ALA A 53 1.59 -3.88 1.13
C ALA A 53 0.13 -3.41 1.32
N ASN A 54 -0.81 -4.32 1.59
CA ASN A 54 -2.23 -4.00 1.55
C ASN A 54 -2.80 -3.46 2.87
N GLY A 55 -2.26 -3.90 4.00
CA GLY A 55 -2.76 -3.53 5.33
C GLY A 55 -2.45 -2.09 5.70
N SER A 56 -1.33 -1.55 5.21
CA SER A 56 -0.93 -0.16 5.48
C SER A 56 -1.68 0.83 4.60
N VAL A 57 -1.70 0.63 3.28
CA VAL A 57 -2.25 1.61 2.30
C VAL A 57 -3.73 1.91 2.50
N ARG A 58 -4.53 0.95 2.97
CA ARG A 58 -5.95 1.16 3.24
C ARG A 58 -6.26 2.10 4.41
N ASN A 59 -5.25 2.46 5.21
CA ASN A 59 -5.36 3.48 6.26
C ASN A 59 -4.93 4.88 5.79
N VAL A 60 -4.40 5.00 4.57
CA VAL A 60 -3.87 6.25 4.00
C VAL A 60 -4.94 6.90 3.12
N PRO A 61 -5.47 8.10 3.44
CA PRO A 61 -6.50 8.75 2.64
C PRO A 61 -6.13 8.91 1.16
N GLU A 62 -4.87 9.24 0.87
CA GLU A 62 -4.35 9.47 -0.48
C GLU A 62 -4.37 8.21 -1.35
N PHE A 63 -4.46 7.01 -0.76
CA PHE A 63 -4.65 5.76 -1.51
C PHE A 63 -6.04 5.70 -2.16
N TYR A 64 -7.07 6.20 -1.46
CA TYR A 64 -8.44 6.24 -1.97
C TYR A 64 -8.55 7.20 -3.14
N GLU A 65 -7.91 8.37 -3.04
CA GLU A 65 -7.86 9.35 -4.13
C GLU A 65 -7.03 8.86 -5.32
N ALA A 66 -5.90 8.19 -5.06
CA ALA A 66 -4.99 7.75 -6.12
C ALA A 66 -5.59 6.65 -7.01
N PHE A 67 -6.43 5.77 -6.46
CA PHE A 67 -6.99 4.62 -7.18
C PHE A 67 -8.52 4.63 -7.27
N ASP A 68 -9.16 5.73 -6.88
CA ASP A 68 -10.62 5.87 -6.85
C ASP A 68 -11.30 4.71 -6.09
N VAL A 69 -10.81 4.43 -4.88
CA VAL A 69 -11.29 3.29 -4.07
C VAL A 69 -12.65 3.63 -3.46
N GLN A 70 -13.65 2.79 -3.74
CA GLN A 70 -15.04 2.97 -3.34
C GLN A 70 -15.50 1.91 -2.34
N GLU A 71 -16.63 2.17 -1.69
CA GLU A 71 -17.28 1.16 -0.87
C GLU A 71 -17.61 -0.08 -1.71
N GLY A 72 -17.25 -1.26 -1.20
CA GLY A 72 -17.36 -2.54 -1.91
C GLY A 72 -16.04 -3.03 -2.50
N ASP A 73 -15.03 -2.16 -2.67
CA ASP A 73 -13.69 -2.60 -3.08
C ASP A 73 -12.99 -3.40 -1.98
N ALA A 74 -12.20 -4.39 -2.37
CA ALA A 74 -11.58 -5.35 -1.45
C ALA A 74 -10.70 -4.71 -0.36
N LEU A 75 -10.08 -3.55 -0.66
CA LEU A 75 -9.23 -2.83 0.29
C LEU A 75 -9.93 -1.64 0.95
N TYR A 76 -11.19 -1.34 0.61
CA TYR A 76 -11.92 -0.25 1.23
C TYR A 76 -12.05 -0.44 2.73
N LEU A 77 -11.87 0.64 3.48
CA LEU A 77 -12.14 0.74 4.91
C LEU A 77 -12.86 2.06 5.17
N ALA A 78 -13.96 2.01 5.92
CA ALA A 78 -14.71 3.22 6.27
C ALA A 78 -13.79 4.23 6.98
N PRO A 79 -13.92 5.56 6.72
CA PRO A 79 -13.02 6.57 7.27
C PRO A 79 -12.78 6.46 8.77
N GLU A 80 -13.82 6.19 9.55
CA GLU A 80 -13.81 6.04 11.00
C GLU A 80 -13.09 4.77 11.50
N ALA A 81 -12.93 3.77 10.64
CA ALA A 81 -12.19 2.55 10.95
C ALA A 81 -10.72 2.62 10.53
N ARG A 82 -10.30 3.68 9.83
CA ARG A 82 -8.89 3.88 9.42
C ARG A 82 -8.06 4.31 10.62
N VAL A 83 -6.94 3.62 10.83
CA VAL A 83 -6.02 3.90 11.92
C VAL A 83 -5.06 5.03 11.53
N LYS A 84 -4.99 6.07 12.37
CA LYS A 84 -3.99 7.14 12.28
C LYS A 84 -3.25 7.26 13.61
N ILE A 85 -1.93 7.18 13.57
CA ILE A 85 -1.07 7.20 14.77
C ILE A 85 -0.30 8.52 14.86
N TRP A 86 0.32 8.94 13.76
CA TRP A 86 1.18 10.13 13.68
C TRP A 86 0.47 11.30 13.01
#